data_AF-W2GZW6-F1
#
_entry.id   AF-W2GZW6-F1
#
_cell.length_a   1.000
_cell.length_b   1.000
_cell.length_c   1.000
_cell.angle_alpha   90.00
_cell.angle_beta   90.00
_cell.angle_gamma   90.00
#
_symmetry.space_group_name_H-M   'P 1'
#
loop_
_entity.id
_entity.type
_entity.pdbx_description
1 polymer ?
#
loop_
_entity_poly.entity_id
_entity_poly.type
_entity_poly.pdbx_seq_one_letter_code
_entity_poly.pdbx_strand_id
1 'polypeptide(L)'
;GDWIVSDSKDVSCGDGTTKQSKTIKTLGVKPLSDLQLLRNENAIEQVASVSVNGSSQVLNSTGASFELIAEVSDFERGSKVGFEIRRSSAGDEVTTIVYDDAEKKVIIDRSKSSNTECTVFKDNGVKPISDSVWGYFYLYDLFTGASQNDVCEATREKLSFHVFVDVSSVEVFMNGRFSLSARVYPCATQTKSDGIALTASGNATFENVQVWTEPKHAWAETRTVTAL
;
A
#
# COMPACT_ATOMS: atom_id res chain seq x y z
N GLY A 1 -18.81 -1.85 -8.48
CA GLY A 1 -17.57 -1.20 -8.91
C GLY A 1 -17.19 -1.70 -10.28
N ASP A 2 -15.92 -1.53 -10.67
CA ASP A 2 -15.46 -1.69 -12.05
C ASP A 2 -15.12 -3.16 -12.37
N TRP A 3 -16.11 -4.03 -12.27
CA TRP A 3 -16.00 -5.44 -12.62
C TRP A 3 -17.28 -5.95 -13.27
N ILE A 4 -17.14 -7.00 -14.08
CA ILE A 4 -18.27 -7.71 -14.68
C ILE A 4 -18.44 -9.08 -14.00
N VAL A 5 -19.68 -9.50 -13.82
CA VAL A 5 -20.00 -10.87 -13.43
C VAL A 5 -20.18 -11.66 -14.72
N SER A 6 -19.25 -12.56 -15.00
CA SER A 6 -19.23 -13.35 -16.23
C SER A 6 -19.99 -14.68 -16.13
N ASP A 7 -20.20 -15.16 -14.91
CA ASP A 7 -20.94 -16.39 -14.63
C ASP A 7 -21.54 -16.31 -13.23
N SER A 8 -22.62 -17.04 -12.99
CA SER A 8 -23.26 -17.18 -11.68
C SER A 8 -23.80 -18.59 -11.53
N LYS A 9 -23.49 -19.23 -10.41
CA LYS A 9 -23.92 -20.60 -10.11
C LYS A 9 -24.47 -20.68 -8.70
N ASP A 10 -25.53 -21.43 -8.55
CA ASP A 10 -26.04 -21.78 -7.23
C ASP A 10 -25.23 -22.95 -6.67
N VAL A 11 -24.80 -22.79 -5.42
CA VAL A 11 -24.02 -23.77 -4.67
C VAL A 11 -24.89 -24.25 -3.51
N SER A 12 -25.20 -25.54 -3.51
CA SER A 12 -25.87 -26.20 -2.39
C SER A 12 -24.85 -26.48 -1.29
N CYS A 13 -25.15 -26.00 -0.09
CA CYS A 13 -24.27 -26.06 1.06
C CYS A 13 -24.62 -27.24 1.96
N GLY A 14 -23.66 -27.76 2.72
CA GLY A 14 -23.87 -28.88 3.63
C GLY A 14 -24.93 -28.64 4.72
N ASP A 15 -25.28 -27.38 5.00
CA ASP A 15 -26.36 -26.98 5.91
C ASP A 15 -27.77 -26.94 5.25
N GLY A 16 -27.87 -27.34 3.98
CA GLY A 16 -29.10 -27.31 3.19
C GLY A 16 -29.44 -25.94 2.60
N THR A 17 -28.65 -24.90 2.86
CA THR A 17 -28.82 -23.59 2.23
C THR A 17 -28.29 -23.59 0.80
N THR A 18 -28.72 -22.61 0.01
CA THR A 18 -28.17 -22.37 -1.33
C THR A 18 -27.56 -20.97 -1.35
N LYS A 19 -26.30 -20.87 -1.78
CA LYS A 19 -25.60 -19.59 -1.95
C LYS A 19 -25.25 -19.39 -3.41
N GLN A 20 -25.28 -18.12 -3.86
CA GLN A 20 -24.87 -17.78 -5.22
C GLN A 20 -23.37 -17.50 -5.27
N SER A 21 -22.64 -18.30 -6.03
CA SER A 21 -21.25 -18.05 -6.41
C SER A 21 -21.19 -17.30 -7.73
N LYS A 22 -20.25 -16.36 -7.86
CA LYS A 22 -20.10 -15.49 -9.03
C LYS A 22 -18.67 -15.53 -9.53
N THR A 23 -18.51 -15.61 -10.85
CA THR A 23 -17.20 -15.43 -11.50
C THR A 23 -17.03 -13.98 -11.93
N ILE A 24 -16.09 -13.29 -11.29
CA ILE A 24 -15.80 -11.88 -11.54
C ILE A 24 -14.67 -11.78 -12.58
N LYS A 25 -14.83 -10.87 -13.56
CA LYS A 25 -13.74 -10.41 -14.43
C LYS A 25 -13.55 -8.91 -14.25
N THR A 26 -12.31 -8.46 -14.19
CA THR A 26 -11.93 -7.05 -14.09
C THR A 26 -10.60 -6.84 -14.80
N LEU A 27 -10.19 -5.58 -14.95
CA LEU A 27 -8.90 -5.22 -15.52
C LEU A 27 -7.78 -5.54 -14.51
N GLY A 28 -6.82 -6.37 -14.93
CA GLY A 28 -5.61 -6.58 -14.16
C GLY A 28 -4.62 -5.44 -14.35
N VAL A 29 -4.00 -4.99 -13.27
CA VAL A 29 -2.89 -4.03 -13.30
C VAL A 29 -1.86 -4.43 -12.25
N LYS A 30 -0.62 -4.60 -12.69
CA LYS A 30 0.52 -4.98 -11.86
C LYS A 30 1.77 -4.25 -12.34
N PRO A 31 2.74 -4.00 -11.45
CA PRO A 31 4.07 -3.55 -11.86
C PRO A 31 4.70 -4.54 -12.83
N LEU A 32 5.53 -4.03 -13.74
CA LEU A 32 6.32 -4.88 -14.62
C LEU A 32 7.29 -5.72 -13.78
N SER A 33 7.34 -7.02 -14.01
CA SER A 33 8.18 -7.95 -13.23
C SER A 33 9.66 -7.55 -13.23
N ASP A 34 10.14 -6.99 -14.33
CA ASP A 34 11.55 -6.65 -14.54
C ASP A 34 12.04 -5.52 -13.61
N LEU A 35 11.13 -4.79 -12.95
CA LEU A 35 11.50 -3.84 -11.90
C LEU A 35 12.27 -4.50 -10.76
N GLN A 36 12.08 -5.82 -10.54
CA GLN A 36 12.86 -6.57 -9.56
C GLN A 36 14.38 -6.56 -9.86
N LEU A 37 14.80 -6.35 -11.11
CA LEU A 37 16.22 -6.25 -11.47
C LEU A 37 16.89 -5.03 -10.83
N LEU A 38 16.11 -4.00 -10.48
CA LEU A 38 16.56 -2.79 -9.80
C LEU A 38 16.67 -2.97 -8.28
N ARG A 39 16.20 -4.09 -7.72
CA ARG A 39 16.35 -4.36 -6.28
C ARG A 39 17.83 -4.48 -5.90
N ASN A 40 18.13 -3.97 -4.72
CA ASN A 40 19.40 -4.20 -4.06
C ASN A 40 19.24 -5.34 -3.06
N GLU A 41 19.73 -6.52 -3.42
CA GLU A 41 19.61 -7.73 -2.60
C GLU A 41 20.38 -7.64 -1.26
N ASN A 42 21.27 -6.65 -1.12
CA ASN A 42 21.99 -6.40 0.13
C ASN A 42 21.25 -5.42 1.06
N ALA A 43 20.17 -4.80 0.59
CA ALA A 43 19.43 -3.76 1.31
C ALA A 43 17.94 -4.14 1.39
N ILE A 44 17.67 -5.31 1.96
CA ILE A 44 16.33 -5.88 2.15
C ILE A 44 16.03 -6.09 3.63
N GLU A 45 14.86 -5.63 4.06
CA GLU A 45 14.23 -6.05 5.31
C GLU A 45 13.09 -7.04 5.00
N GLN A 46 13.01 -8.12 5.77
CA GLN A 46 11.93 -9.10 5.68
C GLN A 46 11.32 -9.34 7.06
N VAL A 47 10.01 -9.18 7.18
CA VAL A 47 9.24 -9.49 8.39
C VAL A 47 8.17 -10.50 8.02
N ALA A 48 8.31 -11.72 8.54
CA ALA A 48 7.43 -12.84 8.20
C ALA A 48 5.98 -12.59 8.62
N SER A 49 5.77 -12.14 9.86
CA SER A 49 4.46 -11.78 10.38
C SER A 49 4.60 -10.78 11.53
N VAL A 50 3.67 -9.82 11.60
CA VAL A 50 3.59 -8.83 12.67
C VAL A 50 2.13 -8.39 12.85
N SER A 51 1.67 -8.40 14.10
CA SER A 51 0.36 -7.86 14.46
C SER A 51 0.48 -6.42 14.94
N VAL A 52 -0.39 -5.56 14.42
CA VAL A 52 -0.51 -4.15 14.78
C VAL A 52 -1.93 -3.93 15.29
N ASN A 53 -2.08 -3.17 16.37
CA ASN A 53 -3.38 -2.86 16.96
C ASN A 53 -3.47 -1.38 17.30
N GLY A 54 -4.31 -0.64 16.59
CA GLY A 54 -4.62 0.76 16.89
C GLY A 54 -3.39 1.68 16.99
N SER A 55 -2.32 1.36 16.25
CA SER A 55 -1.01 1.97 16.38
C SER A 55 -0.20 1.82 15.08
N SER A 56 1.03 2.36 15.10
CA SER A 56 1.99 2.21 14.01
C SER A 56 3.25 1.48 14.52
N GLN A 57 3.75 0.53 13.73
CA GLN A 57 4.96 -0.23 14.00
C GLN A 57 6.03 0.19 13.00
N VAL A 58 7.07 0.87 13.50
CA VAL A 58 8.19 1.33 12.67
C VAL A 58 9.03 0.13 12.20
N LEU A 59 9.42 0.16 10.92
CA LEU A 59 10.31 -0.81 10.29
C LEU A 59 11.77 -0.36 10.41
N ASN A 60 12.72 -1.28 10.28
CA ASN A 60 14.15 -0.92 10.36
C ASN A 60 14.62 -0.23 9.07
N SER A 61 14.03 -0.57 7.93
CA SER A 61 14.28 0.07 6.65
C SER A 61 13.84 1.54 6.68
N THR A 62 14.73 2.38 6.17
CA THR A 62 14.49 3.81 5.94
C THR A 62 14.98 4.18 4.55
N GLY A 63 14.40 5.21 3.95
CA GLY A 63 14.87 5.71 2.67
C GLY A 63 13.90 6.65 1.97
N ALA A 64 14.43 7.41 1.01
CA ALA A 64 13.63 8.23 0.10
C ALA A 64 13.18 7.46 -1.16
N SER A 65 13.85 6.34 -1.47
CA SER A 65 13.50 5.47 -2.60
C SER A 65 13.53 4.01 -2.15
N PHE A 66 12.41 3.30 -2.31
CA PHE A 66 12.25 1.90 -1.91
C PHE A 66 11.05 1.23 -2.60
N GLU A 67 11.10 -0.09 -2.63
CA GLU A 67 9.97 -0.96 -2.98
C GLU A 67 9.48 -1.67 -1.72
N LEU A 68 8.16 -1.70 -1.51
CA LEU A 68 7.52 -2.38 -0.39
C LEU A 68 6.48 -3.37 -0.92
N ILE A 69 6.54 -4.60 -0.44
CA ILE A 69 5.52 -5.65 -0.67
C ILE A 69 5.05 -6.14 0.69
N ALA A 70 3.74 -6.29 0.86
CA ALA A 70 3.16 -6.83 2.08
C ALA A 70 1.77 -7.40 1.84
N GLU A 71 1.41 -8.40 2.64
CA GLU A 71 0.06 -8.94 2.71
C GLU A 71 -0.55 -8.61 4.07
N VAL A 72 -1.86 -8.43 4.12
CA VAL A 72 -2.63 -8.36 5.36
C VAL A 72 -3.62 -9.52 5.32
N SER A 73 -3.35 -10.53 6.13
CA SER A 73 -4.12 -11.79 6.12
C SER A 73 -5.41 -11.70 6.92
N ASP A 74 -5.39 -10.89 7.99
CA ASP A 74 -6.55 -10.60 8.81
C ASP A 74 -6.50 -9.17 9.33
N PHE A 75 -7.64 -8.50 9.35
CA PHE A 75 -7.80 -7.18 9.96
C PHE A 75 -9.25 -6.90 10.31
N GLU A 76 -9.46 -6.06 11.32
CA GLU A 76 -10.77 -5.71 11.83
C GLU A 76 -11.66 -5.06 10.74
N ARG A 77 -12.88 -5.56 10.59
CA ARG A 77 -13.86 -5.05 9.60
C ARG A 77 -14.17 -3.58 9.87
N GLY A 78 -14.21 -2.77 8.81
CA GLY A 78 -14.45 -1.33 8.92
C GLY A 78 -13.25 -0.50 9.43
N SER A 79 -12.12 -1.15 9.75
CA SER A 79 -10.89 -0.45 10.14
C SER A 79 -10.07 0.00 8.92
N LYS A 80 -9.00 0.75 9.19
CA LYS A 80 -7.99 1.17 8.21
C LYS A 80 -6.69 0.44 8.45
N VAL A 81 -6.03 0.03 7.38
CA VAL A 81 -4.74 -0.67 7.42
C VAL A 81 -3.85 -0.23 6.27
N GLY A 82 -2.54 -0.11 6.51
CA GLY A 82 -1.56 0.20 5.47
C GLY A 82 -0.22 0.63 6.03
N PHE A 83 0.34 1.71 5.48
CA PHE A 83 1.72 2.13 5.72
C PHE A 83 1.82 3.64 5.90
N GLU A 84 2.75 4.05 6.75
CA GLU A 84 3.29 5.40 6.79
C GLU A 84 4.64 5.39 6.07
N ILE A 85 4.82 6.32 5.14
CA ILE A 85 6.05 6.47 4.35
C ILE A 85 6.58 7.89 4.48
N ARG A 86 7.90 8.03 4.27
CA ARG A 86 8.58 9.33 4.36
C ARG A 86 8.28 10.03 5.68
N ARG A 87 8.17 9.23 6.74
CA ARG A 87 7.85 9.66 8.09
C ARG A 87 9.08 10.29 8.73
N SER A 88 8.91 11.46 9.33
CA SER A 88 9.92 12.07 10.19
C SER A 88 9.88 11.45 11.59
N SER A 89 11.04 11.30 12.24
CA SER A 89 11.07 10.80 13.63
C SER A 89 10.45 11.79 14.62
N ALA A 90 10.41 13.08 14.26
CA ALA A 90 9.66 14.11 14.99
C ALA A 90 8.12 14.01 14.81
N GLY A 91 7.64 13.28 13.80
CA GLY A 91 6.22 13.08 13.51
C GLY A 91 5.52 14.28 12.87
N ASP A 92 6.28 15.30 12.44
CA ASP A 92 5.78 16.51 11.78
C ASP A 92 5.57 16.34 10.27
N GLU A 93 6.21 15.33 9.66
CA GLU A 93 6.00 14.98 8.26
C GLU A 93 5.73 13.49 8.12
N VAL A 94 4.66 13.15 7.40
CA VAL A 94 4.26 11.77 7.10
C VAL A 94 3.31 11.74 5.91
N THR A 95 3.48 10.75 5.05
CA THR A 95 2.46 10.38 4.05
C THR A 95 1.89 9.02 4.45
N THR A 96 0.57 8.88 4.45
CA THR A 96 -0.08 7.63 4.85
C THR A 96 -0.79 6.98 3.67
N ILE A 97 -0.46 5.73 3.38
CA ILE A 97 -1.14 4.90 2.37
C ILE A 97 -2.01 3.91 3.13
N VAL A 98 -3.34 3.98 2.97
CA VAL A 98 -4.26 3.08 3.68
C VAL A 98 -5.34 2.53 2.78
N TYR A 99 -5.75 1.30 3.05
CA TYR A 99 -7.07 0.81 2.67
C TYR A 99 -8.03 1.10 3.83
N ASP A 100 -9.11 1.83 3.53
CA ASP A 100 -10.22 2.11 4.42
C ASP A 100 -11.36 1.15 4.11
N ASP A 101 -11.58 0.15 4.98
CA ASP A 101 -12.64 -0.82 4.74
C ASP A 101 -14.03 -0.23 4.95
N ALA A 102 -14.22 0.75 5.84
CA ALA A 102 -15.54 1.34 6.02
C ALA A 102 -16.00 2.06 4.75
N GLU A 103 -15.10 2.81 4.12
CA GLU A 103 -15.41 3.58 2.91
C GLU A 103 -15.15 2.84 1.60
N LYS A 104 -14.50 1.67 1.67
CA LYS A 104 -14.05 0.87 0.50
C LYS A 104 -13.14 1.69 -0.42
N LYS A 105 -12.14 2.34 0.17
CA LYS A 105 -11.20 3.22 -0.55
C LYS A 105 -9.75 2.86 -0.27
N VAL A 106 -8.91 3.01 -1.27
CA VAL A 106 -7.46 3.16 -1.09
C VAL A 106 -7.16 4.65 -1.10
N ILE A 107 -6.39 5.11 -0.12
CA ILE A 107 -6.12 6.53 0.11
C ILE A 107 -4.61 6.73 0.26
N ILE A 108 -4.08 7.71 -0.45
CA ILE A 108 -2.78 8.33 -0.17
C ILE A 108 -3.07 9.67 0.49
N ASP A 109 -2.97 9.71 1.81
CA ASP A 109 -3.09 10.92 2.61
C ASP A 109 -1.75 11.66 2.61
N ARG A 110 -1.79 12.86 2.04
CA ARG A 110 -0.63 13.77 1.95
C ARG A 110 -0.84 15.09 2.68
N SER A 111 -1.83 15.15 3.57
CA SER A 111 -2.14 16.35 4.37
C SER A 111 -0.98 16.78 5.26
N LYS A 112 -0.14 15.82 5.65
CA LYS A 112 1.07 16.01 6.46
C LYS A 112 2.36 15.62 5.73
N SER A 113 2.34 15.45 4.41
CA SER A 113 3.55 15.03 3.67
C SER A 113 4.65 16.09 3.66
N SER A 114 4.31 17.35 3.91
CA SER A 114 5.27 18.46 3.91
C SER A 114 4.82 19.52 4.91
N ASN A 115 5.74 20.00 5.72
CA ASN A 115 5.50 21.19 6.55
C ASN A 115 5.67 22.50 5.77
N THR A 116 6.16 22.44 4.53
CA THR A 116 6.32 23.58 3.60
C THR A 116 7.34 24.63 4.05
N GLU A 117 8.14 24.32 5.07
CA GLU A 117 9.04 25.28 5.70
C GLU A 117 10.41 25.40 5.03
N CYS A 118 10.72 24.54 4.05
CA CYS A 118 11.99 24.54 3.32
C CYS A 118 12.10 25.69 2.31
N THR A 119 13.34 26.09 2.03
CA THR A 119 13.69 27.25 1.18
C THR A 119 13.03 27.18 -0.20
N VAL A 120 13.01 26.00 -0.84
CA VAL A 120 12.38 25.81 -2.15
C VAL A 120 10.92 26.27 -2.18
N PHE A 121 10.15 26.09 -1.11
CA PHE A 121 8.75 26.51 -1.04
C PHE A 121 8.61 27.96 -0.58
N LYS A 122 9.36 28.36 0.44
CA LYS A 122 9.33 29.73 0.97
C LYS A 122 9.79 30.77 -0.06
N ASP A 123 10.93 30.53 -0.68
CA ASP A 123 11.57 31.51 -1.58
C ASP A 123 10.79 31.68 -2.88
N ASN A 124 10.05 30.64 -3.30
CA ASN A 124 9.24 30.66 -4.52
C ASN A 124 7.75 30.93 -4.25
N GLY A 125 7.33 31.08 -2.99
CA GLY A 125 5.92 31.34 -2.63
C GLY A 125 4.94 30.25 -3.08
N VAL A 126 5.40 28.99 -3.15
CA VAL A 126 4.59 27.86 -3.62
C VAL A 126 4.36 26.85 -2.52
N LYS A 127 3.17 26.24 -2.52
CA LYS A 127 2.78 25.20 -1.58
C LYS A 127 2.49 23.90 -2.33
N PRO A 128 3.07 22.74 -1.92
CA PRO A 128 2.66 21.46 -2.48
C PRO A 128 1.19 21.18 -2.16
N ILE A 129 0.49 20.56 -3.09
CA ILE A 129 -0.89 20.12 -2.88
C ILE A 129 -0.95 19.09 -1.74
N SER A 130 -1.89 19.28 -0.82
CA SER A 130 -2.00 18.48 0.42
C SER A 130 -3.26 17.62 0.48
N ASP A 131 -4.18 17.75 -0.49
CA ASP A 131 -5.42 16.97 -0.52
C ASP A 131 -5.14 15.50 -0.79
N SER A 132 -5.74 14.60 -0.01
CA SER A 132 -5.59 13.16 -0.21
C SER A 132 -6.05 12.72 -1.60
N VAL A 133 -5.32 11.79 -2.20
CA VAL A 133 -5.71 11.13 -3.45
C VAL A 133 -6.29 9.77 -3.10
N TRP A 134 -7.39 9.36 -3.73
CA TRP A 134 -8.06 8.11 -3.38
C TRP A 134 -8.80 7.50 -4.56
N GLY A 135 -9.12 6.21 -4.45
CA GLY A 135 -9.94 5.46 -5.39
C GLY A 135 -10.70 4.34 -4.70
N TYR A 136 -11.86 3.96 -5.24
CA TYR A 136 -12.64 2.86 -4.68
C TYR A 136 -11.96 1.51 -4.90
N PHE A 137 -11.99 0.66 -3.88
CA PHE A 137 -11.46 -0.70 -3.94
C PHE A 137 -12.29 -1.61 -3.05
N TYR A 138 -12.61 -2.80 -3.57
CA TYR A 138 -13.48 -3.75 -2.89
C TYR A 138 -12.75 -5.09 -2.79
N LEU A 139 -12.68 -5.61 -1.57
CA LEU A 139 -12.27 -6.98 -1.31
C LEU A 139 -13.43 -7.94 -1.56
N TYR A 140 -13.15 -9.07 -2.18
CA TYR A 140 -14.07 -10.14 -2.46
C TYR A 140 -14.10 -11.13 -1.31
N ASP A 141 -15.29 -11.65 -1.01
CA ASP A 141 -15.43 -12.84 -0.18
C ASP A 141 -15.35 -14.06 -1.11
N LEU A 142 -14.35 -14.91 -0.88
CA LEU A 142 -14.03 -16.08 -1.69
C LEU A 142 -14.69 -17.32 -1.07
N PHE A 143 -15.39 -18.09 -1.88
CA PHE A 143 -15.93 -19.39 -1.46
C PHE A 143 -14.79 -20.41 -1.36
N THR A 144 -14.60 -20.98 -0.18
CA THR A 144 -13.68 -22.09 0.07
C THR A 144 -14.50 -23.34 0.37
N GLY A 145 -14.26 -24.44 -0.36
CA GLY A 145 -15.07 -25.67 -0.28
C GLY A 145 -16.05 -25.76 -1.45
N ALA A 146 -15.64 -26.47 -2.50
CA ALA A 146 -16.42 -26.69 -3.73
C ALA A 146 -17.10 -28.07 -3.75
N SER A 147 -17.02 -28.82 -2.66
CA SER A 147 -17.58 -30.16 -2.53
C SER A 147 -19.03 -30.06 -2.04
N GLN A 148 -19.94 -30.91 -2.54
CA GLN A 148 -21.36 -30.94 -2.14
C GLN A 148 -21.63 -31.12 -0.63
N ASN A 149 -20.60 -31.48 0.15
CA ASN A 149 -20.69 -31.72 1.59
C ASN A 149 -19.99 -30.66 2.45
N ASP A 150 -19.35 -29.65 1.84
CA ASP A 150 -18.66 -28.60 2.60
C ASP A 150 -19.68 -27.56 3.08
N VAL A 151 -19.44 -27.01 4.27
CA VAL A 151 -20.09 -25.78 4.71
C VAL A 151 -19.61 -24.69 3.75
N CYS A 152 -20.53 -23.99 3.06
CA CYS A 152 -20.18 -22.91 2.13
C CYS A 152 -19.62 -21.69 2.90
N GLU A 153 -18.42 -21.83 3.44
CA GLU A 153 -17.71 -20.78 4.11
C GLU A 153 -17.14 -19.82 3.07
N ALA A 154 -17.25 -18.54 3.39
CA ALA A 154 -16.67 -17.49 2.58
C ALA A 154 -15.62 -16.79 3.42
N THR A 155 -14.40 -16.73 2.92
CA THR A 155 -13.31 -16.00 3.55
C THR A 155 -13.01 -14.78 2.70
N ARG A 156 -12.85 -13.62 3.33
CA ARG A 156 -12.42 -12.43 2.58
C ARG A 156 -11.02 -12.67 2.02
N GLU A 157 -10.81 -12.26 0.77
CA GLU A 157 -9.47 -12.31 0.19
C GLU A 157 -8.47 -11.50 1.01
N LYS A 158 -7.21 -11.94 1.01
CA LYS A 158 -6.13 -11.18 1.63
C LYS A 158 -5.94 -9.85 0.92
N LEU A 159 -5.58 -8.82 1.67
CA LEU A 159 -5.16 -7.54 1.11
C LEU A 159 -3.68 -7.65 0.73
N SER A 160 -3.31 -7.31 -0.50
CA SER A 160 -1.93 -7.35 -0.96
C SER A 160 -1.54 -5.97 -1.47
N PHE A 161 -0.46 -5.43 -0.91
CA PHE A 161 0.13 -4.16 -1.28
C PHE A 161 1.45 -4.39 -2.02
N HIS A 162 1.64 -3.62 -3.08
CA HIS A 162 2.93 -3.46 -3.76
C HIS A 162 3.12 -1.97 -4.04
N VAL A 163 4.04 -1.35 -3.31
CA VAL A 163 4.24 0.10 -3.27
C VAL A 163 5.64 0.43 -3.75
N PHE A 164 5.77 1.44 -4.59
CA PHE A 164 7.05 2.06 -4.93
C PHE A 164 7.05 3.50 -4.43
N VAL A 165 8.13 3.88 -3.77
CA VAL A 165 8.43 5.26 -3.43
C VAL A 165 9.74 5.60 -4.10
N ASP A 166 9.79 6.71 -4.84
CA ASP A 166 11.03 7.19 -5.45
C ASP A 166 11.11 8.72 -5.36
N VAL A 167 11.80 9.19 -4.32
CA VAL A 167 12.06 10.60 -3.95
C VAL A 167 10.80 11.45 -3.77
N SER A 168 9.99 11.64 -4.80
CA SER A 168 8.72 12.36 -4.71
C SER A 168 7.56 11.59 -5.31
N SER A 169 7.80 10.50 -6.03
CA SER A 169 6.75 9.65 -6.59
C SER A 169 6.32 8.60 -5.59
N VAL A 170 5.03 8.34 -5.52
CA VAL A 170 4.43 7.24 -4.76
C VAL A 170 3.47 6.52 -5.69
N GLU A 171 3.70 5.23 -5.88
CA GLU A 171 2.90 4.35 -6.73
C GLU A 171 2.40 3.16 -5.90
N VAL A 172 1.09 2.97 -5.83
CA VAL A 172 0.45 1.93 -5.02
C VAL A 172 -0.30 0.97 -5.92
N PHE A 173 0.00 -0.32 -5.84
CA PHE A 173 -0.71 -1.39 -6.52
C PHE A 173 -1.34 -2.32 -5.49
N MET A 174 -2.61 -2.71 -5.72
CA MET A 174 -3.34 -3.58 -4.79
C MET A 174 -4.04 -4.74 -5.48
N ASN A 175 -3.85 -5.94 -4.92
CA ASN A 175 -4.38 -7.24 -5.36
C ASN A 175 -4.32 -7.47 -6.89
N GLY A 176 -3.35 -6.85 -7.58
CA GLY A 176 -3.17 -6.93 -9.02
C GLY A 176 -4.30 -6.36 -9.88
N ARG A 177 -5.15 -5.48 -9.34
CA ARG A 177 -6.31 -4.90 -10.05
C ARG A 177 -6.61 -3.45 -9.69
N PHE A 178 -5.74 -2.81 -8.92
CA PHE A 178 -5.87 -1.40 -8.55
C PHE A 178 -4.49 -0.73 -8.59
N SER A 179 -4.46 0.53 -9.02
CA SER A 179 -3.28 1.38 -9.12
C SER A 179 -3.64 2.80 -8.70
N LEU A 180 -2.79 3.45 -7.91
CA LEU A 180 -2.95 4.84 -7.49
C LEU A 180 -1.58 5.52 -7.39
N SER A 181 -1.47 6.69 -8.04
CA SER A 181 -0.23 7.46 -8.14
C SER A 181 -0.38 8.80 -7.44
N ALA A 182 0.66 9.25 -6.76
CA ALA A 182 0.71 10.57 -6.14
C ALA A 182 2.14 11.15 -6.12
N ARG A 183 2.21 12.46 -5.87
CA ARG A 183 3.46 13.17 -5.57
C ARG A 183 3.47 13.66 -4.12
N VAL A 184 4.64 13.57 -3.48
CA VAL A 184 4.91 14.04 -2.12
C VAL A 184 6.24 14.80 -2.06
N TYR A 185 6.33 15.80 -1.17
CA TYR A 185 7.51 16.66 -1.08
C TYR A 185 7.85 17.04 0.37
N PRO A 186 8.27 16.07 1.20
CA PRO A 186 8.72 16.37 2.56
C PRO A 186 9.95 17.29 2.54
N CYS A 187 9.97 18.27 3.44
CA CYS A 187 11.06 19.23 3.59
C CYS A 187 12.18 18.72 4.51
N ALA A 188 11.87 17.77 5.41
CA ALA A 188 12.79 17.24 6.42
C ALA A 188 13.48 18.34 7.26
N THR A 189 12.74 19.38 7.65
CA THR A 189 13.33 20.55 8.33
C THR A 189 13.77 20.27 9.77
N GLN A 190 13.10 19.36 10.48
CA GLN A 190 13.44 19.00 11.85
C GLN A 190 14.31 17.75 11.91
N THR A 191 13.82 16.66 11.32
CA THR A 191 14.51 15.37 11.22
C THR A 191 14.38 14.85 9.80
N LYS A 192 15.20 13.86 9.42
CA LYS A 192 15.03 13.16 8.15
C LYS A 192 13.61 12.60 8.04
N SER A 193 13.04 12.73 6.85
CA SER A 193 11.71 12.22 6.49
C SER A 193 11.88 10.99 5.59
N ASP A 194 12.44 9.93 6.16
CA ASP A 194 12.83 8.68 5.49
C ASP A 194 12.29 7.42 6.19
N GLY A 195 11.54 7.58 7.29
CA GLY A 195 10.95 6.47 8.03
C GLY A 195 9.82 5.76 7.28
N ILE A 196 9.68 4.48 7.58
CA ILE A 196 8.64 3.58 7.08
C ILE A 196 8.00 2.88 8.28
N ALA A 197 6.67 2.81 8.31
CA ALA A 197 5.96 2.08 9.37
C ALA A 197 4.73 1.36 8.80
N LEU A 198 4.37 0.25 9.43
CA LEU A 198 3.07 -0.37 9.30
C LEU A 198 2.07 0.41 10.16
N THR A 199 0.83 0.54 9.74
CA THR A 199 -0.20 1.22 10.53
C THR A 199 -1.55 0.53 10.42
N ALA A 200 -2.27 0.45 11.54
CA ALA A 200 -3.63 -0.06 11.60
C ALA A 200 -4.45 0.69 12.64
N SER A 201 -5.70 1.03 12.32
CA SER A 201 -6.61 1.70 13.26
C SER A 201 -7.33 0.73 14.20
N GLY A 202 -7.26 -0.57 13.91
CA GLY A 202 -7.75 -1.67 14.74
C GLY A 202 -6.75 -2.82 14.71
N ASN A 203 -7.18 -4.04 15.05
CA ASN A 203 -6.33 -5.23 14.92
C ASN A 203 -6.06 -5.54 13.44
N ALA A 204 -4.79 -5.77 13.09
CA ALA A 204 -4.37 -6.24 11.78
C ALA A 204 -3.12 -7.12 11.89
N THR A 205 -3.04 -8.14 11.05
CA THR A 205 -1.85 -9.00 10.91
C THR A 205 -1.27 -8.82 9.53
N PHE A 206 -0.07 -8.25 9.49
CA PHE A 206 0.74 -8.14 8.28
C PHE A 206 1.59 -9.41 8.15
N GLU A 207 1.72 -9.91 6.93
CA GLU A 207 2.51 -11.06 6.54
C GLU A 207 3.40 -10.71 5.35
N ASN A 208 4.52 -11.44 5.21
CA ASN A 208 5.39 -11.35 4.04
C ASN A 208 5.83 -9.91 3.72
N VAL A 209 6.05 -9.09 4.76
CA VAL A 209 6.47 -7.70 4.60
C VAL A 209 7.92 -7.70 4.13
N GLN A 210 8.17 -7.09 2.99
CA GLN A 210 9.48 -6.97 2.37
C GLN A 210 9.70 -5.53 1.95
N VAL A 211 10.85 -4.96 2.32
CA VAL A 211 11.23 -3.61 1.94
C VAL A 211 12.63 -3.64 1.33
N TRP A 212 12.74 -3.32 0.04
CA TRP A 212 14.02 -3.12 -0.63
C TRP A 212 14.33 -1.64 -0.69
N THR A 213 15.41 -1.22 -0.05
CA THR A 213 15.92 0.16 -0.08
C THR A 213 17.12 0.27 -1.03
N GLU A 214 17.57 1.50 -1.28
CA GLU A 214 18.75 1.77 -2.12
C GLU A 214 18.69 1.06 -3.49
N PRO A 215 17.61 1.25 -4.28
CA PRO A 215 17.47 0.59 -5.56
C PRO A 215 18.61 0.99 -6.50
N LYS A 216 19.00 0.07 -7.39
CA LYS A 216 19.95 0.35 -8.47
C LYS A 216 19.41 1.49 -9.32
N HIS A 217 20.32 2.31 -9.85
CA HIS A 217 19.94 3.40 -10.73
C HIS A 217 19.28 2.89 -12.02
N ALA A 218 18.14 3.48 -12.37
CA ALA A 218 17.50 3.26 -13.66
C ALA A 218 18.33 3.82 -14.84
N TRP A 219 19.27 4.73 -14.56
CA TRP A 219 20.16 5.34 -15.54
C TRP A 219 21.55 4.72 -15.42
N ALA A 220 22.09 4.22 -16.53
CA ALA A 220 23.42 3.59 -16.56
C ALA A 220 24.56 4.60 -16.31
N GLU A 221 24.34 5.88 -16.65
CA GLU A 221 25.31 6.95 -16.46
C GLU A 221 24.86 7.88 -15.34
N THR A 222 25.77 8.19 -14.42
CA THR A 222 25.56 9.20 -13.39
C THR A 222 25.64 10.60 -14.01
N ARG A 223 24.54 11.35 -13.97
CA ARG A 223 24.57 12.77 -14.35
C ARG A 223 25.33 13.56 -13.29
N THR A 224 26.38 14.26 -13.71
CA THR A 224 27.00 15.31 -12.89
C THR A 224 26.15 16.57 -13.02
N VAL A 225 25.35 16.88 -12.01
CA VAL A 225 24.66 18.18 -11.95
C VAL A 225 25.63 19.17 -11.33
N THR A 226 26.11 20.12 -12.11
CA THR A 226 26.90 21.24 -11.58
C THR A 226 25.97 22.05 -10.68
N ALA A 227 26.35 22.24 -9.40
CA ALA A 227 25.64 23.17 -8.54
C ALA A 227 25.70 24.57 -9.19
N LEU A 228 24.54 25.17 -9.42
CA LEU A 228 24.41 26.57 -9.84
C LEU A 228 24.81 27.51 -8.70
#